data_AF-A0A7C7K110-F1
#
_entry.id   AF-A0A7C7K110-F1
#
_cell.length_a   1.000
_cell.length_b   1.000
_cell.length_c   1.000
_cell.angle_alpha   90.00
_cell.angle_beta   90.00
_cell.angle_gamma   90.00
#
_symmetry.space_group_name_H-M   'P 1'
#
loop_
_entity.id
_entity.type
_entity.pdbx_description
1 polymer ?
#
loop_
_entity_poly.entity_id
_entity_poly.type
_entity_poly.pdbx_seq_one_letter_code
_entity_poly.pdbx_strand_id
1 'polypeptide(L)'
;MKKLSFILLFSILFSQVSFNGNTETRIGESRTGFYYNETLINTHLQYGDFNNWLQFEFSDPPELGRSLNGLRKLRLEYNRGDLAINLGDLYEIWGRGIVLNSIDDQPLDRDTGIRGISINYNAHPFEMQFITGRSTFVQSTIYAPGFNNRFHNYSTSYNLYGIDLNYTLGNH
;
A
#
# COMPACT_ATOMS: atom_id res chain seq x y z
N MET A 1 -25.27 -28.39 -24.18
CA MET A 1 -25.09 -28.69 -22.74
C MET A 1 -23.73 -28.26 -22.20
N LYS A 2 -22.59 -28.67 -22.79
CA LYS A 2 -21.23 -28.27 -22.32
C LYS A 2 -21.00 -26.74 -22.25
N LYS A 3 -21.45 -25.97 -23.26
CA LYS A 3 -21.32 -24.49 -23.27
C LYS A 3 -22.12 -23.80 -22.16
N LEU A 4 -23.31 -24.32 -21.83
CA LEU A 4 -24.17 -23.75 -20.79
C LEU A 4 -23.61 -24.01 -19.38
N SER A 5 -23.03 -25.20 -19.17
CA SER A 5 -22.34 -25.54 -17.93
C SER A 5 -21.10 -24.68 -17.71
N PHE A 6 -20.37 -24.33 -18.77
CA PHE A 6 -19.21 -23.42 -18.68
C PHE A 6 -19.62 -22.00 -18.26
N ILE A 7 -20.71 -21.47 -18.83
CA ILE A 7 -21.25 -20.15 -18.48
C ILE A 7 -21.71 -20.13 -17.02
N LEU A 8 -22.41 -21.18 -16.56
CA LEU A 8 -22.83 -21.31 -15.16
C LEU A 8 -21.65 -21.39 -14.19
N LEU A 9 -20.61 -22.17 -14.52
CA LEU A 9 -19.41 -22.29 -13.68
C LEU A 9 -18.68 -20.94 -13.56
N PHE A 10 -18.59 -20.21 -14.67
CA PHE A 10 -18.00 -18.87 -14.70
C PHE A 10 -18.81 -17.90 -13.84
N SER A 11 -20.15 -17.94 -13.92
CA SER A 11 -21.05 -17.08 -13.14
C SER A 11 -20.89 -17.27 -11.63
N ILE A 12 -20.71 -18.52 -11.18
CA ILE A 12 -20.54 -18.86 -9.75
C ILE A 12 -19.20 -18.36 -9.22
N LEU A 13 -18.12 -18.48 -10.01
CA LEU A 13 -16.79 -17.98 -9.64
C LEU A 13 -16.76 -16.46 -9.51
N PHE A 14 -17.39 -15.74 -10.45
CA PHE A 14 -17.42 -14.27 -10.44
C PHE A 14 -18.34 -13.69 -9.35
N SER A 15 -19.41 -14.39 -8.95
CA SER A 15 -20.30 -13.92 -7.88
C SER A 15 -19.63 -13.81 -6.51
N GLN A 16 -18.44 -14.40 -6.33
CA GLN A 16 -17.67 -14.37 -5.09
C GLN A 16 -16.56 -13.31 -5.10
N VAL A 17 -16.36 -12.64 -6.25
CA VAL A 17 -15.37 -11.57 -6.40
C VAL A 17 -16.09 -10.23 -6.32
N SER A 18 -15.68 -9.38 -5.39
CA SER A 18 -16.07 -7.97 -5.39
C SER A 18 -14.92 -7.12 -5.93
N PHE A 19 -15.27 -6.15 -6.76
CA PHE A 19 -14.33 -5.17 -7.31
C PHE A 19 -14.86 -3.78 -7.01
N ASN A 20 -14.02 -2.96 -6.41
CA ASN A 20 -14.24 -1.53 -6.24
C ASN A 20 -12.99 -0.80 -6.73
N GLY A 21 -13.16 0.40 -7.26
CA GLY A 21 -12.04 1.23 -7.64
C GLY A 21 -12.47 2.68 -7.77
N ASN A 22 -11.50 3.56 -7.80
CA ASN A 22 -11.70 4.95 -8.15
C ASN A 22 -10.62 5.38 -9.13
N THR A 23 -10.90 6.46 -9.84
CA THR A 23 -9.93 7.14 -10.67
C THR A 23 -9.94 8.60 -10.28
N GLU A 24 -8.76 9.13 -9.98
CA GLU A 24 -8.56 10.52 -9.62
C GLU A 24 -7.63 11.15 -10.66
N THR A 25 -8.11 12.21 -11.31
CA THR A 25 -7.32 12.96 -12.28
C THR A 25 -7.14 14.39 -11.77
N ARG A 26 -5.90 14.86 -11.73
CA ARG A 26 -5.51 16.20 -11.29
C ARG A 26 -4.76 16.89 -12.41
N ILE A 27 -5.28 18.02 -12.86
CA ILE A 27 -4.71 18.79 -13.97
C ILE A 27 -4.71 20.25 -13.55
N GLY A 28 -3.58 20.92 -13.71
CA GLY A 28 -3.45 22.34 -13.42
C GLY A 28 -2.45 23.01 -14.35
N GLU A 29 -2.72 24.27 -14.67
CA GLU A 29 -1.83 25.15 -15.42
C GLU A 29 -1.75 26.53 -14.76
N SER A 30 -0.62 27.21 -14.95
CA SER A 30 -0.38 28.56 -14.45
C SER A 30 0.20 29.44 -15.55
N ARG A 31 -0.06 30.75 -15.45
CA ARG A 31 0.53 31.78 -16.33
C ARG A 31 2.07 31.83 -16.27
N THR A 32 2.66 31.26 -15.22
CA THR A 32 4.12 31.13 -15.08
C THR A 32 4.72 29.96 -15.87
N GLY A 33 3.89 29.20 -16.60
CA GLY A 33 4.32 28.00 -17.33
C GLY A 33 4.37 26.73 -16.49
N PHE A 34 3.93 26.79 -15.22
CA PHE A 34 3.76 25.60 -14.40
C PHE A 34 2.54 24.81 -14.89
N TYR A 35 2.74 23.52 -15.15
CA TYR A 35 1.67 22.59 -15.48
C TYR A 35 1.93 21.22 -14.85
N TYR A 36 0.85 20.50 -14.56
CA TYR A 36 0.89 19.11 -14.13
C TYR A 36 -0.34 18.35 -14.66
N ASN A 37 -0.16 17.05 -14.84
CA ASN A 37 -1.22 16.12 -15.21
C ASN A 37 -0.94 14.78 -14.55
N GLU A 38 -1.78 14.43 -13.58
CA GLU A 38 -1.68 13.20 -12.82
C GLU A 38 -2.99 12.44 -12.90
N THR A 39 -2.91 11.14 -13.14
CA THR A 39 -4.05 10.24 -13.04
C THR A 39 -3.67 9.05 -12.17
N LEU A 40 -4.43 8.85 -11.09
CA LEU A 40 -4.34 7.71 -10.21
C LEU A 40 -5.52 6.78 -10.44
N ILE A 41 -5.25 5.49 -10.61
CA ILE A 41 -6.27 4.46 -10.74
C ILE A 41 -6.09 3.51 -9.56
N ASN A 42 -7.03 3.60 -8.61
CA ASN A 42 -7.07 2.75 -7.44
C ASN A 42 -8.03 1.59 -7.69
N THR A 43 -7.59 0.38 -7.37
CA THR A 43 -8.36 -0.85 -7.54
C THR A 43 -8.29 -1.66 -6.26
N HIS A 44 -9.44 -2.21 -5.87
CA HIS A 44 -9.63 -3.06 -4.73
C HIS A 44 -10.43 -4.29 -5.17
N LEU A 45 -9.83 -5.47 -4.98
CA LEU A 45 -10.37 -6.76 -5.40
C LEU A 45 -10.46 -7.67 -4.18
N GLN A 46 -11.67 -8.04 -3.79
CA GLN A 46 -11.90 -8.96 -2.68
C GLN A 46 -12.47 -10.29 -3.20
N TYR A 47 -11.93 -11.40 -2.73
CA TYR A 47 -12.39 -12.74 -3.03
C TYR A 47 -12.28 -13.62 -1.78
N GLY A 48 -13.41 -13.85 -1.11
CA GLY A 48 -13.44 -14.55 0.18
C GLY A 48 -12.55 -13.86 1.23
N ASP A 49 -11.59 -14.60 1.76
CA ASP A 49 -10.61 -14.14 2.76
C ASP A 49 -9.45 -13.33 2.14
N PHE A 50 -9.37 -13.25 0.80
CA PHE A 50 -8.35 -12.49 0.10
C PHE A 50 -8.82 -11.08 -0.25
N ASN A 51 -7.95 -10.11 -0.02
CA ASN A 51 -8.13 -8.75 -0.46
C ASN A 51 -6.87 -8.28 -1.21
N ASN A 52 -7.04 -7.54 -2.29
CA ASN A 52 -5.95 -7.07 -3.13
C ASN A 52 -6.17 -5.60 -3.43
N TRP A 53 -5.14 -4.80 -3.19
CA TRP A 53 -5.13 -3.39 -3.50
C TRP A 53 -4.03 -3.08 -4.51
N LEU A 54 -4.40 -2.35 -5.56
CA LEU A 54 -3.54 -1.97 -6.67
C LEU A 54 -3.71 -0.49 -6.92
N GLN A 55 -2.60 0.22 -7.13
CA GLN A 55 -2.63 1.61 -7.55
C GLN A 55 -1.70 1.81 -8.74
N PHE A 56 -2.26 2.27 -9.85
CA PHE A 56 -1.50 2.78 -10.99
C PHE A 56 -1.46 4.30 -10.93
N GLU A 57 -0.32 4.87 -11.26
CA GLU A 57 -0.12 6.31 -11.38
C GLU A 57 0.46 6.64 -12.75
N PHE A 58 -0.09 7.67 -13.38
CA PHE A 58 0.36 8.27 -14.62
C PHE A 58 0.51 9.77 -14.40
N SER A 59 1.73 10.22 -14.10
CA SER A 59 2.05 11.56 -13.62
C SER A 59 3.26 12.12 -14.37
N ASP A 60 3.06 12.55 -15.61
CA ASP A 60 4.13 13.14 -16.44
C ASP A 60 3.66 14.45 -17.11
N PRO A 61 3.97 15.62 -16.53
CA PRO A 61 4.73 15.85 -15.30
C PRO A 61 3.86 15.81 -14.02
N PRO A 62 4.43 15.39 -12.87
CA PRO A 62 3.73 15.36 -11.60
C PRO A 62 3.60 16.76 -11.00
N GLU A 63 2.60 17.01 -10.16
CA GLU A 63 2.47 18.24 -9.37
C GLU A 63 3.66 18.39 -8.42
N LEU A 64 3.91 17.34 -7.65
CA LEU A 64 4.99 17.20 -6.70
C LEU A 64 5.51 15.75 -6.74
N GLY A 65 6.81 15.56 -6.52
CA GLY A 65 7.41 14.26 -6.44
C GLY A 65 7.99 13.76 -7.75
N ARG A 66 8.22 12.45 -7.81
CA ARG A 66 8.76 11.77 -9.01
C ARG A 66 7.69 11.55 -10.06
N SER A 67 8.06 11.60 -11.34
CA SER A 67 7.17 11.14 -12.41
C SER A 67 7.07 9.61 -12.39
N LEU A 68 5.84 9.08 -12.45
CA LEU A 68 5.57 7.65 -12.53
C LEU A 68 4.53 7.38 -13.62
N ASN A 69 4.77 6.34 -14.42
CA ASN A 69 3.82 5.85 -15.43
C ASN A 69 3.72 4.33 -15.29
N GLY A 70 2.94 3.84 -14.32
CA GLY A 70 2.80 2.41 -14.09
C GLY A 70 2.26 2.06 -12.70
N LEU A 71 2.57 0.84 -12.25
CA LEU A 71 2.14 0.34 -10.93
C LEU A 71 2.94 1.02 -9.82
N ARG A 72 2.29 1.88 -9.05
CA ARG A 72 2.86 2.52 -7.86
C ARG A 72 2.82 1.58 -6.67
N LYS A 73 1.64 1.01 -6.40
CA LYS A 73 1.38 0.23 -5.20
C LYS A 73 0.70 -1.10 -5.48
N LEU A 74 1.07 -2.09 -4.69
CA LEU A 74 0.49 -3.42 -4.68
C LEU A 74 0.45 -3.91 -3.23
N ARG A 75 -0.73 -4.34 -2.77
CA ARG A 75 -0.89 -5.04 -1.50
C ARG A 75 -1.79 -6.25 -1.69
N LEU A 76 -1.34 -7.41 -1.24
CA LEU A 76 -2.11 -8.63 -1.16
C LEU A 76 -2.33 -8.92 0.33
N GLU A 77 -3.56 -9.19 0.71
CA GLU A 77 -3.98 -9.43 2.08
C GLU A 77 -4.75 -10.74 2.11
N TYR A 78 -4.49 -11.56 3.12
CA TYR A 78 -5.23 -12.77 3.42
C TYR A 78 -5.62 -12.74 4.88
N ASN A 79 -6.92 -12.68 5.17
CA ASN A 79 -7.44 -12.55 6.52
C ASN A 79 -8.46 -13.65 6.78
N ARG A 80 -8.15 -14.60 7.67
CA ARG A 80 -9.05 -15.69 8.04
C ARG A 80 -8.96 -16.00 9.53
N GLY A 81 -10.04 -15.70 10.25
CA GLY A 81 -10.14 -15.93 11.69
C GLY A 81 -9.01 -15.20 12.42
N ASP A 82 -8.16 -15.97 13.09
CA ASP A 82 -7.07 -15.47 13.93
C ASP A 82 -5.78 -15.18 13.15
N LEU A 83 -5.74 -15.43 11.82
CA LEU A 83 -4.56 -15.25 10.98
C LEU A 83 -4.79 -14.17 9.93
N ALA A 84 -3.89 -13.18 9.90
CA ALA A 84 -3.78 -12.16 8.86
C ALA A 84 -2.37 -12.17 8.27
N ILE A 85 -2.27 -12.18 6.94
CA ILE A 85 -1.01 -12.14 6.19
C ILE A 85 -1.12 -11.05 5.14
N ASN A 86 -0.18 -10.10 5.15
CA ASN A 86 -0.11 -9.05 4.16
C ASN A 86 1.24 -9.07 3.43
N LEU A 87 1.22 -8.86 2.12
CA LEU A 87 2.38 -8.83 1.23
C LEU A 87 2.31 -7.57 0.35
N GLY A 88 3.43 -6.88 0.16
CA GLY A 88 3.53 -5.74 -0.74
C GLY A 88 3.74 -4.44 0.02
N ASP A 89 3.05 -3.37 -0.36
CA ASP A 89 3.10 -2.07 0.33
C ASP A 89 2.23 -2.11 1.60
N LEU A 90 2.90 -2.10 2.76
CA LEU A 90 2.30 -2.21 4.08
C LEU A 90 2.21 -0.84 4.75
N TYR A 91 1.01 -0.53 5.24
CA TYR A 91 0.71 0.67 6.02
C TYR A 91 0.06 0.24 7.33
N GLU A 92 0.90 -0.04 8.33
CA GLU A 92 0.47 -0.60 9.60
C GLU A 92 1.10 0.17 10.76
N ILE A 93 0.35 0.27 11.86
CA ILE A 93 0.86 0.70 13.15
C ILE A 93 1.31 -0.57 13.88
N TRP A 94 2.60 -0.67 14.18
CA TRP A 94 3.18 -1.86 14.80
C TRP A 94 3.56 -1.60 16.26
N GLY A 95 3.27 -2.58 17.14
CA GLY A 95 3.48 -2.47 18.58
C GLY A 95 2.71 -1.29 19.21
N ARG A 96 3.39 -0.45 20.00
CA ARG A 96 2.80 0.76 20.61
C ARG A 96 2.74 1.98 19.68
N GLY A 97 2.93 1.78 18.38
CA GLY A 97 2.87 2.86 17.37
C GLY A 97 4.05 3.84 17.33
N ILE A 98 5.07 3.65 18.17
CA ILE A 98 6.29 4.49 18.18
C ILE A 98 7.37 3.97 17.22
N VAL A 99 7.36 2.68 16.91
CA VAL A 99 8.43 2.04 16.11
C VAL A 99 8.16 2.20 14.62
N LEU A 100 6.88 2.18 14.20
CA LEU A 100 6.46 2.24 12.79
C LEU A 100 5.11 2.96 12.68
N ASN A 101 5.15 4.20 12.19
CA ASN A 101 3.96 4.90 11.71
C ASN A 101 4.13 5.13 10.21
N SER A 102 3.61 4.17 9.44
CA SER A 102 3.68 4.19 7.97
C SER A 102 2.49 4.96 7.42
N ILE A 103 2.74 6.00 6.64
CA ILE A 103 1.75 6.91 6.07
C ILE A 103 2.02 7.03 4.57
N ASP A 104 0.95 7.02 3.77
CA ASP A 104 0.98 7.47 2.38
C ASP A 104 0.23 8.80 2.27
N ASP A 105 0.94 9.85 1.89
CA ASP A 105 0.41 11.19 1.66
C ASP A 105 0.72 11.58 0.21
N GLN A 106 -0.18 11.17 -0.68
CA GLN A 106 -0.01 11.30 -2.12
C GLN A 106 0.17 12.77 -2.58
N PRO A 107 -0.61 13.76 -2.11
CA PRO A 107 -0.37 15.16 -2.47
C PRO A 107 1.02 15.69 -2.11
N LEU A 108 1.67 15.12 -1.09
CA LEU A 108 3.01 15.49 -0.66
C LEU A 108 4.11 14.57 -1.19
N ASP A 109 3.78 13.61 -2.07
CA ASP A 109 4.63 12.46 -2.48
C ASP A 109 5.40 11.84 -1.30
N ARG A 110 4.77 11.84 -0.12
CA ARG A 110 5.39 11.36 1.12
C ARG A 110 4.85 9.99 1.45
N ASP A 111 5.70 9.00 1.20
CA ASP A 111 5.41 7.60 1.44
C ASP A 111 6.45 7.03 2.41
N THR A 112 5.99 6.66 3.61
CA THR A 112 6.80 5.96 4.62
C THR A 112 6.44 4.47 4.72
N GLY A 113 5.68 3.95 3.74
CA GLY A 113 5.30 2.55 3.67
C GLY A 113 6.49 1.59 3.69
N ILE A 114 6.21 0.36 4.12
CA ILE A 114 7.18 -0.74 4.09
C ILE A 114 6.78 -1.66 2.96
N ARG A 115 7.68 -1.91 2.00
CA ARG A 115 7.46 -2.95 1.00
C ARG A 115 8.00 -4.29 1.53
N GLY A 116 7.11 -5.22 1.85
CA GLY A 116 7.50 -6.44 2.55
C GLY A 116 6.35 -7.40 2.85
N ILE A 117 6.48 -8.09 3.98
CA ILE A 117 5.54 -9.09 4.50
C ILE A 117 5.21 -8.73 5.96
N SER A 118 3.94 -8.78 6.32
CA SER A 118 3.51 -8.86 7.72
C SER A 118 2.63 -10.10 7.94
N ILE A 119 2.77 -10.68 9.13
CA ILE A 119 1.96 -11.80 9.60
C ILE A 119 1.48 -11.44 11.00
N ASN A 120 0.18 -11.51 11.21
CA ASN A 120 -0.44 -11.31 12.50
C ASN A 120 -1.25 -12.56 12.84
N TYR A 121 -0.96 -13.14 14.00
CA TYR A 121 -1.68 -14.25 14.57
C TYR A 121 -2.20 -13.85 15.94
N ASN A 122 -3.51 -13.85 16.13
CA ASN A 122 -4.16 -13.46 17.38
C ASN A 122 -5.11 -14.56 17.84
N ALA A 123 -4.62 -15.51 18.65
CA ALA A 123 -5.45 -16.58 19.20
C ALA A 123 -5.09 -16.82 20.66
N HIS A 124 -6.04 -16.64 21.58
CA HIS A 124 -5.78 -16.87 23.00
C HIS A 124 -5.22 -18.27 23.26
N PRO A 125 -4.17 -18.42 24.10
CA PRO A 125 -3.51 -17.40 24.92
C PRO A 125 -2.32 -16.67 24.25
N PHE A 126 -2.10 -16.84 22.94
CA PHE A 126 -0.88 -16.42 22.25
C PHE A 126 -1.16 -15.44 21.11
N GLU A 127 -0.45 -14.32 21.10
CA GLU A 127 -0.50 -13.35 20.02
C GLU A 127 0.91 -13.15 19.45
N MET A 128 1.01 -13.08 18.14
CA MET A 128 2.27 -12.86 17.43
C MET A 128 2.05 -11.87 16.30
N GLN A 129 2.95 -10.91 16.19
CA GLN A 129 3.06 -10.05 15.02
C GLN A 129 4.48 -10.10 14.49
N PHE A 130 4.61 -10.37 13.21
CA PHE A 130 5.88 -10.35 12.50
C PHE A 130 5.79 -9.39 11.33
N ILE A 131 6.84 -8.61 11.13
CA ILE A 131 6.96 -7.71 9.99
C ILE A 131 8.40 -7.72 9.47
N THR A 132 8.53 -7.77 8.15
CA THR A 132 9.83 -7.67 7.48
C THR A 132 9.66 -6.94 6.17
N GLY A 133 10.62 -6.08 5.81
CA GLY A 133 10.57 -5.40 4.52
C GLY A 133 11.61 -4.32 4.36
N ARG A 134 11.51 -3.59 3.26
CA ARG A 134 12.34 -2.43 2.98
C ARG A 134 11.47 -1.20 2.92
N SER A 135 11.83 -0.19 3.69
CA SER A 135 11.23 1.15 3.58
C SER A 135 12.22 2.07 2.88
N THR A 136 11.69 2.98 2.06
CA THR A 136 12.47 4.04 1.43
C THR A 136 11.75 5.35 1.66
N PHE A 137 12.38 6.22 2.43
CA PHE A 137 11.86 7.54 2.73
C PHE A 137 12.50 8.57 1.80
N VAL A 138 11.67 9.41 1.18
CA VAL A 138 12.11 10.53 0.33
C VAL A 138 11.69 11.85 0.97
N GLN A 139 12.57 12.86 0.88
CA GLN A 139 12.30 14.20 1.38
C GLN A 139 13.01 15.26 0.53
N SER A 140 12.50 16.49 0.60
CA SER A 140 13.17 17.68 0.05
C SER A 140 13.93 18.42 1.15
N THR A 141 15.19 18.75 0.93
CA THR A 141 16.02 19.48 1.90
C THR A 141 17.00 20.42 1.21
N ILE A 142 17.11 21.65 1.72
CA ILE A 142 18.08 22.65 1.23
C ILE A 142 19.54 22.28 1.56
N TYR A 143 19.74 21.30 2.44
CA TYR A 143 21.06 20.84 2.88
C TYR A 143 21.67 19.76 1.97
N ALA A 144 20.90 19.25 0.99
CA ALA A 144 21.39 18.30 -0.02
C ALA A 144 21.47 18.99 -1.39
N PRO A 145 22.43 18.60 -2.25
CA PRO A 145 22.52 19.14 -3.60
C PRO A 145 21.28 18.81 -4.44
N GLY A 146 21.00 19.62 -5.47
CA GLY A 146 19.88 19.37 -6.38
C GLY A 146 18.49 19.67 -5.80
N PHE A 147 18.39 20.54 -4.79
CA PHE A 147 17.11 20.97 -4.23
C PHE A 147 16.19 21.56 -5.31
N ASN A 148 14.97 21.04 -5.35
CA ASN A 148 13.90 21.52 -6.22
C ASN A 148 12.59 21.53 -5.40
N ASN A 149 11.76 22.54 -5.62
CA ASN A 149 10.46 22.62 -4.93
C ASN A 149 9.49 21.51 -5.37
N ARG A 150 9.70 20.93 -6.56
CA ARG A 150 8.88 19.83 -7.11
C ARG A 150 9.44 18.46 -6.81
N PHE A 151 10.76 18.28 -6.84
CA PHE A 151 11.38 16.95 -6.76
C PHE A 151 12.16 16.77 -5.46
N HIS A 152 11.92 15.65 -4.77
CA HIS A 152 12.70 15.26 -3.60
C HIS A 152 14.16 15.00 -3.96
N ASN A 153 15.08 15.52 -3.16
CA ASN A 153 16.52 15.45 -3.40
C ASN A 153 17.29 14.63 -2.36
N TYR A 154 16.59 14.04 -1.39
CA TYR A 154 17.18 13.17 -0.38
C TYR A 154 16.34 11.90 -0.22
N SER A 155 17.01 10.75 -0.25
CA SER A 155 16.38 9.44 -0.11
C SER A 155 17.18 8.59 0.88
N THR A 156 16.50 7.89 1.77
CA THR A 156 17.11 6.94 2.70
C THR A 156 16.31 5.65 2.68
N SER A 157 16.98 4.54 2.38
CA SER A 157 16.40 3.21 2.49
C SER A 157 16.94 2.48 3.71
N TYR A 158 16.09 1.71 4.38
CA TYR A 158 16.50 0.79 5.43
C TYR A 158 15.68 -0.50 5.34
N ASN A 159 16.29 -1.61 5.76
CA ASN A 159 15.60 -2.87 5.97
C ASN A 159 15.06 -2.90 7.40
N LEU A 160 13.87 -3.45 7.55
CA LEU A 160 13.19 -3.55 8.82
C LEU A 160 12.82 -5.01 9.06
N TYR A 161 13.03 -5.45 10.29
CA TYR A 161 12.59 -6.74 10.81
C TYR A 161 12.04 -6.51 12.22
N GLY A 162 10.84 -7.00 12.49
CA GLY A 162 10.17 -6.85 13.78
C GLY A 162 9.41 -8.12 14.12
N ILE A 163 9.50 -8.53 15.38
CA ILE A 163 8.68 -9.58 15.97
C ILE A 163 8.16 -9.10 17.32
N ASP A 164 6.86 -9.27 17.54
CA ASP A 164 6.16 -8.99 18.77
C ASP A 164 5.44 -10.26 19.18
N LEU A 165 5.60 -10.65 20.44
CA LEU A 165 5.08 -11.89 21.00
C LEU A 165 4.43 -11.57 22.34
N ASN A 166 3.16 -11.92 22.47
CA ASN A 166 2.42 -11.78 23.70
C ASN A 166 1.86 -13.15 24.11
N TYR A 167 1.96 -13.45 25.39
CA TYR A 167 1.44 -14.68 25.96
C TYR A 167 0.71 -14.35 27.26
N THR A 168 -0.60 -14.57 27.26
CA THR A 168 -1.47 -14.23 28.40
C THR A 168 -1.70 -15.48 29.23
N LEU A 169 -1.18 -15.48 30.46
CA LEU A 169 -1.30 -16.60 31.39
C LEU A 169 -2.40 -16.31 32.42
N GLY A 170 -3.52 -17.03 32.31
CA GLY A 170 -4.62 -17.02 33.28
C GLY A 170 -5.90 -16.31 32.80
N ASN A 171 -7.03 -17.02 32.91
CA ASN A 171 -8.35 -16.43 33.13
C ASN A 171 -8.69 -16.68 34.59
N HIS A 172 -8.77 -15.62 35.39
CA HIS A 172 -9.66 -15.58 36.54
C HIS A 172 -10.73 -14.53 36.27
#